data_AF-A0A945CXL7-F1
#
_entry.id   AF-A0A945CXL7-F1
#
_cell.length_a   1.000
_cell.length_b   1.000
_cell.length_c   1.000
_cell.angle_alpha   90.00
_cell.angle_beta   90.00
_cell.angle_gamma   90.00
#
_symmetry.space_group_name_H-M   'P 1'
#
loop_
_entity.id
_entity.type
_entity.pdbx_description
1 polymer ?
#
loop_
_entity_poly.entity_id
_entity_poly.type
_entity_poly.pdbx_seq_one_letter_code
_entity_poly.pdbx_strand_id
1 'polypeptide(L)'
;HAGENGVLGDEESRLISPAIKHAQNQGMHAEGPFPADTIFTRANDFDVIVAMYHDQGLLPVKLLSFGTAVNWTVGIPIIRTSPDHGTAFDIAGANAANPKSLLHAIELASTLTTTNPLIKSTT
;
A
#
# COMPACT_ATOMS: atom_id res chain seq x y z
N HIS A 1 -7.60 15.77 -9.10
CA HIS A 1 -9.07 15.81 -8.92
C HIS A 1 -9.80 14.64 -9.57
N ALA A 2 -9.22 13.42 -9.62
CA ALA A 2 -9.89 12.23 -10.16
C ALA A 2 -10.60 12.49 -11.52
N GLY A 3 -9.83 12.93 -12.52
CA GLY A 3 -10.32 13.24 -13.86
C GLY A 3 -11.15 14.53 -14.01
N GLU A 4 -11.53 15.21 -12.91
CA GLU A 4 -12.36 16.43 -12.94
C GLU A 4 -13.61 16.26 -13.83
N ASN A 5 -14.36 15.19 -13.59
CA ASN A 5 -15.53 14.81 -14.40
C ASN A 5 -15.26 14.67 -15.91
N GLY A 6 -14.05 14.25 -16.29
CA GLY A 6 -13.66 14.07 -17.69
C GLY A 6 -12.86 15.23 -18.28
N VAL A 7 -12.73 16.36 -17.57
CA VAL A 7 -11.97 17.53 -18.06
C VAL A 7 -10.46 17.25 -18.07
N LEU A 8 -9.98 16.39 -17.16
CA LEU A 8 -8.57 16.05 -16.98
C LEU A 8 -8.32 14.54 -17.20
N GLY A 9 -8.82 13.99 -18.31
CA GLY A 9 -8.72 12.56 -18.63
C GLY A 9 -10.02 11.82 -18.35
N ASP A 10 -10.16 10.60 -18.89
CA ASP A 10 -11.40 9.81 -18.86
C ASP A 10 -11.26 8.47 -18.13
N GLU A 11 -10.04 8.15 -17.66
CA GLU A 11 -9.66 6.89 -17.04
C GLU A 11 -10.54 6.54 -15.84
N GLU A 12 -10.96 7.53 -15.04
CA GLU A 12 -11.87 7.32 -13.92
C GLU A 12 -13.20 6.72 -14.36
N SER A 13 -13.80 7.27 -15.41
CA SER A 13 -15.11 6.81 -15.93
C SER A 13 -14.98 5.50 -16.70
N ARG A 14 -13.91 5.35 -17.47
CA ARG A 14 -13.71 4.25 -18.41
C ARG A 14 -13.14 2.99 -17.76
N LEU A 15 -12.31 3.13 -16.73
CA LEU A 15 -11.55 2.03 -16.12
C LEU A 15 -11.78 1.91 -14.62
N ILE A 16 -11.59 2.99 -13.86
CA ILE A 16 -11.48 2.92 -12.38
C ILE A 16 -12.85 2.73 -11.73
N SER A 17 -13.86 3.53 -12.08
CA SER A 17 -15.21 3.41 -11.52
C SER A 17 -15.86 2.05 -11.84
N PRO A 18 -15.73 1.51 -13.08
CA PRO A 18 -16.14 0.13 -13.36
C PRO A 18 -15.43 -0.91 -12.48
N ALA A 19 -14.12 -0.76 -12.23
CA ALA A 19 -13.37 -1.68 -11.37
C ALA A 19 -13.83 -1.61 -9.89
N ILE A 20 -14.10 -0.42 -9.38
CA ILE A 20 -14.67 -0.23 -8.03
C ILE A 20 -16.04 -0.89 -7.94
N LYS A 21 -16.93 -0.67 -8.92
CA LYS A 21 -18.24 -1.32 -8.98
C LYS A 21 -18.13 -2.85 -9.05
N HIS A 22 -17.14 -3.35 -9.79
CA HIS A 22 -16.87 -4.78 -9.84
C HIS A 22 -16.47 -5.34 -8.48
N ALA A 23 -15.57 -4.67 -7.74
CA ALA A 23 -15.19 -5.05 -6.38
C ALA A 23 -16.38 -4.99 -5.41
N GLN A 24 -17.21 -3.95 -5.49
CA GLN A 24 -18.45 -3.83 -4.71
C GLN A 24 -19.41 -4.98 -4.99
N ASN A 25 -19.59 -5.38 -6.25
CA ASN A 25 -20.42 -6.52 -6.63
C ASN A 25 -19.88 -7.86 -6.09
N GLN A 26 -18.58 -7.94 -5.78
CA GLN A 26 -17.97 -9.08 -5.09
C GLN A 26 -18.09 -8.99 -3.55
N GLY A 27 -18.77 -7.96 -3.03
CA GLY A 27 -18.98 -7.75 -1.59
C GLY A 27 -17.85 -7.00 -0.89
N MET A 28 -16.92 -6.37 -1.62
CA MET A 28 -15.87 -5.54 -1.02
C MET A 28 -16.40 -4.16 -0.66
N HIS A 29 -16.00 -3.65 0.50
CA HIS A 29 -16.25 -2.26 0.90
C HIS A 29 -15.25 -1.33 0.20
N ALA A 30 -15.48 -1.07 -1.09
CA ALA A 30 -14.64 -0.18 -1.90
C ALA A 30 -15.38 1.13 -2.21
N GLU A 31 -14.68 2.25 -2.13
CA GLU A 31 -15.19 3.59 -2.49
C GLU A 31 -14.13 4.41 -3.26
N GLY A 32 -14.60 5.39 -4.02
CA GLY A 32 -13.79 6.23 -4.91
C GLY A 32 -14.39 6.36 -6.32
N PRO A 33 -13.61 6.85 -7.32
CA PRO A 33 -12.22 7.30 -7.20
C PRO A 33 -12.10 8.62 -6.44
N PHE A 34 -11.06 8.76 -5.62
CA PHE A 34 -10.77 9.99 -4.87
C PHE A 34 -9.57 10.75 -5.48
N PRO A 35 -9.52 12.08 -5.36
CA PRO A 35 -8.31 12.84 -5.62
C PRO A 35 -7.17 12.41 -4.69
N ALA A 36 -6.01 12.09 -5.26
CA ALA A 36 -4.87 11.60 -4.49
C ALA A 36 -4.32 12.64 -3.50
N ASP A 37 -4.40 13.92 -3.83
CA ASP A 37 -3.96 15.03 -2.97
C ASP A 37 -4.77 15.16 -1.68
N THR A 38 -6.02 14.68 -1.66
CA THR A 38 -6.89 14.79 -0.48
C THR A 38 -7.03 13.47 0.29
N ILE A 39 -7.03 12.31 -0.40
CA ILE A 39 -7.31 11.02 0.24
C ILE A 39 -6.33 10.67 1.36
N PHE A 40 -5.04 10.99 1.22
CA PHE A 40 -4.03 10.67 2.25
C PHE A 40 -4.18 11.48 3.53
N THR A 41 -4.87 12.63 3.51
CA THR A 41 -5.21 13.37 4.74
C THR A 41 -6.25 12.64 5.60
N ARG A 42 -6.98 11.70 4.99
CA ARG A 42 -8.01 10.86 5.60
C ARG A 42 -7.55 9.42 5.78
N ALA A 43 -6.24 9.16 5.79
CA ALA A 43 -5.70 7.80 5.84
C ALA A 43 -6.23 6.95 7.01
N ASN A 44 -6.55 7.58 8.15
CA ASN A 44 -7.11 6.90 9.32
C ASN A 44 -8.58 6.48 9.16
N ASP A 45 -9.28 6.96 8.13
CA ASP A 45 -10.67 6.58 7.83
C ASP A 45 -10.74 5.24 7.06
N PHE A 46 -9.61 4.71 6.60
CA PHE A 46 -9.53 3.57 5.69
C PHE A 46 -8.57 2.50 6.21
N ASP A 47 -8.92 1.22 6.03
CA ASP A 47 -7.99 0.11 6.30
C ASP A 47 -6.88 0.03 5.23
N VAL A 48 -7.22 0.33 3.96
CA VAL A 48 -6.32 0.27 2.80
C VAL A 48 -6.64 1.38 1.81
N ILE A 49 -5.61 2.05 1.30
CA ILE A 49 -5.71 2.97 0.16
C ILE A 49 -5.00 2.34 -1.05
N VAL A 50 -5.69 2.28 -2.18
CA VAL A 50 -5.13 1.81 -3.46
C VAL A 50 -4.73 3.01 -4.32
N ALA A 51 -3.43 3.24 -4.46
CA ALA A 51 -2.89 4.21 -5.40
C ALA A 51 -2.76 3.60 -6.80
N MET A 52 -2.99 4.40 -7.84
CA MET A 52 -2.91 3.97 -9.25
C MET A 52 -1.47 3.75 -9.72
N TYR A 53 -0.50 4.45 -9.13
CA TYR A 53 0.92 4.30 -9.48
C TYR A 53 1.84 4.58 -8.30
N HIS A 54 3.11 4.19 -8.45
CA HIS A 54 4.12 4.15 -7.40
C HIS A 54 4.26 5.46 -6.62
N ASP A 55 4.59 6.56 -7.28
CA ASP A 55 4.86 7.83 -6.59
C ASP A 55 3.60 8.46 -5.99
N GLN A 56 2.41 8.14 -6.52
CA GLN A 56 1.14 8.60 -5.95
C GLN A 56 0.92 8.06 -4.53
N GLY A 57 1.30 6.81 -4.28
CA GLY A 57 1.13 6.16 -2.98
C GLY A 57 2.37 6.25 -2.09
N LEU A 58 3.56 6.06 -2.65
CA LEU A 58 4.78 5.94 -1.86
C LEU A 58 5.22 7.29 -1.28
N LEU A 59 5.03 8.40 -2.00
CA LEU A 59 5.41 9.73 -1.50
C LEU A 59 4.69 10.05 -0.16
N PRO A 60 3.35 9.94 -0.03
CA PRO A 60 2.65 10.08 1.24
C PRO A 60 3.14 9.14 2.34
N VAL A 61 3.34 7.85 2.03
CA VAL A 61 3.82 6.86 3.02
C VAL A 61 5.19 7.26 3.56
N LYS A 62 6.09 7.71 2.69
CA LYS A 62 7.42 8.18 3.09
C LYS A 62 7.36 9.43 3.95
N LEU A 63 6.46 10.36 3.66
CA LEU A 63 6.29 11.57 4.47
C LEU A 63 5.74 11.25 5.87
N LEU A 64 4.84 10.28 5.98
CA LEU A 64 4.16 9.94 7.24
C LEU A 64 4.91 8.90 8.08
N SER A 65 5.74 8.05 7.48
CA SER A 65 6.30 6.86 8.14
C SER A 65 7.74 6.54 7.72
N PHE A 66 8.53 7.58 7.42
CA PHE A 66 9.93 7.39 7.03
C PHE A 66 10.69 6.58 8.07
N GLY A 67 11.25 5.44 7.63
CA GLY A 67 12.06 4.56 8.47
C GLY A 67 11.28 3.57 9.35
N THR A 68 9.94 3.63 9.34
CA THR A 68 9.06 2.66 10.03
C THR A 68 8.11 1.93 9.10
N ALA A 69 7.92 2.40 7.87
CA ALA A 69 7.13 1.70 6.86
C ALA A 69 7.73 0.32 6.52
N VAL A 70 6.84 -0.59 6.13
CA VAL A 70 7.15 -1.97 5.75
C VAL A 70 6.53 -2.26 4.40
N ASN A 71 7.30 -2.84 3.48
CA ASN A 71 6.77 -3.36 2.23
C ASN A 71 6.32 -4.81 2.42
N TRP A 72 5.01 -5.06 2.32
CA TRP A 72 4.40 -6.39 2.36
C TRP A 72 3.90 -6.79 0.97
N THR A 73 4.37 -7.94 0.47
CA THR A 73 3.89 -8.51 -0.79
C THR A 73 2.68 -9.43 -0.56
N VAL A 74 1.55 -9.04 -1.13
CA VAL A 74 0.28 -9.78 -1.07
C VAL A 74 0.09 -10.60 -2.35
N GLY A 75 -0.61 -11.73 -2.26
CA GLY A 75 -0.98 -12.57 -3.41
C GLY A 75 0.00 -13.69 -3.77
N ILE A 76 1.01 -13.94 -2.94
CA ILE A 76 1.98 -15.04 -3.09
C ILE A 76 1.79 -16.10 -1.98
N PRO A 77 2.26 -17.36 -2.15
CA PRO A 77 1.94 -18.46 -1.22
C PRO A 77 2.77 -18.45 0.09
N ILE A 78 3.47 -17.35 0.38
CA ILE A 78 4.31 -17.19 1.58
C ILE A 78 4.13 -15.79 2.16
N ILE A 79 4.39 -15.64 3.46
CA ILE A 79 4.50 -14.31 4.07
C ILE A 79 5.83 -13.70 3.65
N ARG A 80 5.79 -12.54 2.97
CA ARG A 80 6.98 -11.80 2.56
C ARG A 80 6.84 -10.32 2.91
N THR A 81 7.64 -9.89 3.87
CA THR A 81 7.85 -8.48 4.21
C THR A 81 9.27 -8.07 3.82
N SER A 82 9.52 -6.76 3.72
CA SER A 82 10.84 -6.21 3.42
C SER A 82 10.98 -4.79 3.99
N PRO A 83 12.21 -4.35 4.31
CA PRO A 83 12.45 -2.99 4.72
C PRO A 83 12.11 -2.00 3.58
N ASP A 84 11.83 -0.77 3.96
CA ASP A 84 11.42 0.32 3.07
C ASP A 84 12.62 1.17 2.57
N HIS A 85 13.85 0.69 2.69
CA HIS A 85 15.04 1.41 2.20
C HIS A 85 15.79 0.63 1.12
N GLY A 86 16.65 1.36 0.39
CA GLY A 86 17.59 0.79 -0.56
C GLY A 86 18.81 0.17 0.11
N THR A 87 19.85 -0.10 -0.68
CA THR A 87 21.05 -0.82 -0.22
C THR A 87 21.99 -0.02 0.68
N ALA A 88 21.97 1.32 0.59
CA ALA A 88 22.82 2.23 1.38
C ALA A 88 24.31 1.82 1.38
N PHE A 89 24.88 1.61 0.19
CA PHE A 89 26.25 1.09 0.02
C PHE A 89 27.33 1.99 0.63
N ASP A 90 27.08 3.28 0.72
CA ASP A 90 27.95 4.29 1.31
C ASP A 90 28.20 4.09 2.81
N ILE A 91 27.29 3.41 3.52
CA ILE A 91 27.41 3.11 4.96
C ILE A 91 27.67 1.64 5.28
N ALA A 92 27.88 0.80 4.25
CA ALA A 92 28.14 -0.62 4.44
C ALA A 92 29.46 -0.83 5.21
N GLY A 93 29.39 -1.59 6.32
CA GLY A 93 30.53 -1.83 7.21
C GLY A 93 30.89 -0.67 8.14
N ALA A 94 30.20 0.48 8.06
CA ALA A 94 30.47 1.64 8.90
C ALA A 94 29.78 1.61 10.27
N ASN A 95 28.99 0.57 10.56
CA ASN A 95 28.15 0.45 11.76
C ASN A 95 27.21 1.66 11.98
N ALA A 96 26.75 2.27 10.88
CA ALA A 96 25.92 3.49 10.89
C ALA A 96 24.45 3.26 10.45
N ALA A 97 24.09 2.02 10.08
CA ALA A 97 22.75 1.70 9.61
C ALA A 97 21.71 1.74 10.74
N ASN A 98 20.53 2.29 10.44
CA ASN A 98 19.38 2.25 11.35
C ASN A 98 18.54 0.98 11.08
N PRO A 99 18.45 0.04 12.03
CA PRO A 99 17.76 -1.23 11.80
C PRO A 99 16.23 -1.16 11.92
N LYS A 100 15.63 -0.02 12.28
CA LYS A 100 14.20 0.09 12.62
C LYS A 100 13.26 -0.47 11.56
N SER A 101 13.44 -0.12 10.28
CA SER A 101 12.57 -0.61 9.20
C SER A 101 12.66 -2.13 9.02
N LEU A 102 13.87 -2.71 9.20
CA LEU A 102 14.04 -4.16 9.17
C LEU A 102 13.36 -4.83 10.38
N LEU A 103 13.49 -4.26 11.58
CA LEU A 103 12.82 -4.78 12.78
C LEU A 103 11.30 -4.77 12.61
N HIS A 104 10.72 -3.67 12.13
CA HIS A 104 9.28 -3.61 11.84
C HIS A 104 8.84 -4.60 10.76
N ALA A 105 9.67 -4.85 9.74
CA ALA A 105 9.36 -5.86 8.74
C ALA A 105 9.30 -7.28 9.34
N ILE A 106 10.20 -7.60 10.27
CA ILE A 106 10.23 -8.87 11.00
C ILE A 106 9.02 -8.98 11.95
N GLU A 107 8.72 -7.92 12.69
CA GLU A 107 7.57 -7.87 13.60
C GLU A 107 6.25 -8.09 12.87
N LEU A 108 6.06 -7.42 11.72
CA LEU A 108 4.87 -7.60 10.90
C LEU A 108 4.78 -9.04 10.39
N ALA A 109 5.88 -9.61 9.88
CA ALA A 109 5.89 -11.00 9.42
C ALA A 109 5.50 -11.96 10.55
N SER A 110 6.06 -11.78 11.75
CA SER A 110 5.72 -12.59 12.93
C SER A 110 4.23 -12.44 13.29
N THR A 111 3.67 -11.24 13.24
CA THR A 111 2.25 -11.00 13.53
C THR A 111 1.34 -11.69 12.51
N LEU A 112 1.73 -11.68 11.23
CA LEU A 112 0.99 -12.33 10.15
C LEU A 112 1.00 -13.87 10.25
N THR A 113 1.96 -14.47 10.97
CA THR A 113 1.97 -15.92 11.22
C THR A 113 0.91 -16.38 12.23
N THR A 114 0.51 -15.52 13.16
CA THR A 114 -0.41 -15.86 14.25
C THR A 114 -1.84 -15.44 13.94
N THR A 115 -2.01 -14.47 13.05
CA THR A 115 -3.31 -14.13 12.48
C THR A 115 -3.63 -15.16 11.40
N ASN A 116 -4.63 -16.02 11.64
CA ASN A 116 -5.08 -17.04 10.69
C ASN A 116 -5.37 -16.34 9.34
N PRO A 117 -4.49 -16.46 8.33
CA PRO A 117 -4.72 -15.74 7.10
C PRO A 117 -5.93 -16.42 6.47
N LEU A 118 -6.91 -15.64 6.05
CA LEU A 118 -8.07 -16.09 5.27
C LEU A 118 -7.61 -16.60 3.89
N ILE A 119 -6.67 -17.55 3.84
CA ILE A 119 -6.38 -18.37 2.68
C ILE A 119 -7.44 -19.47 2.69
N LYS A 120 -8.69 -19.09 2.44
CA LYS A 120 -9.62 -20.04 1.85
C LYS A 120 -9.09 -20.26 0.44
N SER A 121 -8.36 -21.37 0.29
CA SER A 121 -8.04 -21.98 -1.00
C SER A 121 -9.32 -22.09 -1.81
N THR A 122 -9.54 -21.16 -2.74
CA THR A 122 -10.52 -21.33 -3.82
C THR A 122 -9.90 -22.26 -4.86
N THR A 123 -10.03 -23.56 -4.61
CA THR A 123 -10.11 -24.59 -5.66
C THR A 123 -11.53 -24.69 -6.16
#